data_AF-A0A530AXD9-F1
#
_entry.id   AF-A0A530AXD9-F1
#
_cell.length_a   1.000
_cell.length_b   1.000
_cell.length_c   1.000
_cell.angle_alpha   90.00
_cell.angle_beta   90.00
_cell.angle_gamma   90.00
#
_symmetry.space_group_name_H-M   'P 1'
#
loop_
_entity.id
_entity.type
_entity.pdbx_description
1 polymer ?
#
loop_
_entity_poly.entity_id
_entity_poly.type
_entity_poly.pdbx_seq_one_letter_code
_entity_poly.pdbx_strand_id
1 'polypeptide(L)' 'MALLHATVAAVLWLPRFWARRRQLAFLASMSARELQDIGLNSFDIANALAQRNDQDPTVYLADVARERRLRRQT' A
#
# COMPACT_ATOMS: atom_id res chain seq x y z
N MET A 1 15.70 -23.59 20.76
CA MET A 1 14.84 -22.40 21.00
C MET A 1 14.88 -21.36 19.88
N ALA A 2 16.04 -21.02 19.32
CA ALA A 2 16.13 -20.03 18.22
C ALA A 2 15.32 -20.41 16.96
N LEU A 3 15.37 -21.67 16.52
CA LEU A 3 14.61 -22.17 15.37
C LEU A 3 13.08 -22.05 15.56
N LEU A 4 12.58 -22.31 16.77
CA LEU A 4 11.16 -22.19 17.11
C LEU A 4 10.71 -20.71 17.09
N HIS A 5 11.52 -19.80 17.63
CA HIS A 5 11.21 -18.37 17.57
C HIS A 5 11.24 -17.84 16.14
N ALA A 6 12.20 -18.29 15.31
CA ALA A 6 12.29 -17.90 13.91
C ALA A 6 11.09 -18.41 13.09
N THR A 7 10.65 -19.66 13.32
CA THR A 7 9.46 -20.20 12.64
C THR A 7 8.19 -19.49 13.08
N VAL A 8 8.00 -19.24 14.38
CA VAL A 8 6.85 -18.46 14.87
C VAL A 8 6.87 -17.04 14.29
N ALA A 9 8.02 -16.37 14.26
CA ALA A 9 8.16 -15.04 13.68
C ALA A 9 7.83 -15.04 12.18
N ALA A 10 8.32 -16.01 11.40
CA ALA A 10 8.02 -16.14 9.99
C ALA A 10 6.53 -16.41 9.74
N VAL A 11 5.94 -17.35 10.49
CA VAL A 11 4.52 -17.71 10.42
C VAL A 11 3.61 -16.52 10.75
N LEU A 12 4.01 -15.64 11.67
CA LEU A 12 3.25 -14.44 12.00
C LEU A 12 3.53 -13.28 11.03
N TRP A 13 4.72 -13.22 10.43
CA TRP A 13 5.11 -12.16 9.50
C TRP A 13 4.42 -12.28 8.15
N LEU A 14 4.32 -13.50 7.59
CA LEU A 14 3.69 -13.76 6.29
C LEU A 14 2.22 -13.29 6.21
N PRO A 15 1.32 -13.65 7.15
CA PRO A 15 -0.05 -13.16 7.16
C PRO A 15 -0.14 -11.64 7.31
N ARG A 16 0.71 -11.03 8.14
CA ARG A 16 0.75 -9.56 8.33
C ARG A 16 1.21 -8.84 7.06
N PHE A 17 2.20 -9.39 6.38
CA PHE A 17 2.66 -8.93 5.08
C PHE A 17 1.53 -8.95 4.05
N TRP A 18 0.82 -10.09 3.95
CA TRP A 18 -0.30 -10.23 3.01
C TRP A 18 -1.50 -9.35 3.36
N ALA A 19 -1.83 -9.19 4.63
CA ALA A 19 -2.92 -8.34 5.07
C ALA A 19 -2.69 -6.87 4.65
N ARG A 20 -1.46 -6.35 4.83
CA ARG A 20 -1.10 -5.00 4.39
C ARG A 20 -1.16 -4.84 2.87
N ARG A 21 -0.75 -5.87 2.12
CA ARG A 21 -0.75 -5.80 0.65
C ARG A 21 -2.09 -6.12 -0.01
N ARG A 22 -3.02 -6.76 0.70
CA ARG A 22 -4.37 -7.05 0.18
C ARG A 22 -5.14 -5.78 -0.16
N GLN A 23 -5.00 -4.73 0.65
CA GLN A 23 -5.61 -3.43 0.36
C GLN A 23 -5.05 -2.82 -0.92
N LEU A 24 -3.73 -2.87 -1.11
CA LEU A 24 -3.09 -2.44 -2.36
C LEU A 24 -3.48 -3.31 -3.55
N ALA A 25 -3.63 -4.61 -3.38
CA ALA A 25 -4.07 -5.52 -4.44
C ALA A 25 -5.49 -5.18 -4.91
N PHE A 26 -6.38 -4.79 -4.00
CA PHE A 26 -7.70 -4.29 -4.36
C PHE A 26 -7.60 -3.00 -5.16
N LEU A 27 -6.80 -2.02 -4.71
CA LEU A 27 -6.57 -0.79 -5.46
C LEU A 27 -5.94 -1.05 -6.84
N ALA A 28 -5.00 -2.00 -6.94
CA ALA A 28 -4.37 -2.38 -8.20
C ALA A 28 -5.34 -3.04 -9.19
N SER A 29 -6.46 -3.59 -8.69
CA SER A 29 -7.52 -4.17 -9.53
C SER A 29 -8.55 -3.13 -10.02
N MET A 30 -8.54 -1.92 -9.45
CA MET A 30 -9.44 -0.84 -9.87
C MET A 30 -9.05 -0.33 -11.27
N SER A 31 -10.06 0.10 -12.03
CA SER A 31 -9.85 0.76 -13.31
C SER A 31 -9.14 2.11 -13.14
N ALA A 32 -8.51 2.59 -14.22
CA ALA A 32 -7.85 3.89 -14.21
C ALA A 32 -8.81 5.04 -13.83
N ARG A 33 -10.10 4.94 -14.21
CA ARG A 33 -11.12 5.94 -13.85
C ARG A 33 -11.41 5.92 -12.35
N GLU A 34 -11.65 4.75 -11.78
CA GLU A 34 -11.93 4.62 -10.34
C GLU A 34 -10.74 5.07 -9.49
N LEU A 35 -9.50 4.80 -9.94
CA LEU A 35 -8.30 5.33 -9.30
C LEU A 35 -8.23 6.87 -9.37
N GLN A 36 -8.58 7.46 -10.53
CA GLN A 36 -8.61 8.90 -10.69
C GLN A 36 -9.66 9.58 -9.83
N ASP A 37 -10.82 8.94 -9.60
CA ASP A 37 -11.88 9.46 -8.74
C ASP A 37 -11.39 9.66 -7.30
N ILE A 38 -10.48 8.79 -6.83
CA ILE A 38 -9.82 8.92 -5.52
C ILE A 38 -8.50 9.70 -5.57
N GLY A 39 -8.16 10.29 -6.72
CA GLY A 39 -6.97 11.13 -6.90
C GLY A 39 -5.66 10.36 -7.12
N LEU A 40 -5.72 9.06 -7.39
CA LEU A 40 -4.58 8.18 -7.60
C LEU A 40 -4.45 7.74 -9.06
N ASN A 41 -3.33 7.10 -9.38
CA ASN A 41 -3.10 6.40 -10.64
C ASN A 41 -2.34 5.08 -10.38
N SER A 42 -2.23 4.25 -11.43
CA SER A 42 -1.59 2.93 -11.33
C SER A 42 -0.10 3.01 -10.92
N PHE A 43 0.60 4.09 -11.25
CA PHE A 43 1.99 4.29 -10.83
C PHE A 43 2.10 4.55 -9.33
N ASP A 44 1.14 5.28 -8.73
CA ASP A 44 1.12 5.51 -7.28
C ASP A 44 0.94 4.18 -6.53
N ILE A 45 0.09 3.29 -7.05
CA ILE A 45 -0.09 1.94 -6.49
C ILE A 45 1.19 1.11 -6.63
N ALA A 46 1.86 1.16 -7.79
CA ALA A 46 3.14 0.50 -8.00
C ALA A 46 4.23 1.02 -7.04
N ASN A 47 4.29 2.34 -6.84
CA ASN A 47 5.21 2.98 -5.89
C ASN A 47 4.90 2.58 -4.45
N ALA A 48 3.62 2.52 -4.06
CA ALA A 48 3.20 2.05 -2.76
C ALA A 48 3.60 0.59 -2.50
N LEU A 49 3.48 -0.27 -3.52
CA LEU A 49 3.92 -1.68 -3.46
C LEU A 49 5.44 -1.83 -3.35
N ALA A 50 6.19 -0.89 -3.91
CA ALA A 50 7.65 -0.85 -3.84
C ALA A 50 8.20 -0.34 -2.49
N GLN A 51 7.35 0.23 -1.63
CA GLN A 51 7.78 0.69 -0.31
C GLN A 51 8.21 -0.45 0.61
N ARG A 52 9.07 -0.10 1.57
CA ARG A 52 9.49 -1.02 2.63
C ARG A 52 8.28 -1.47 3.44
N ASN A 53 8.30 -2.74 3.85
CA ASN A 53 7.15 -3.39 4.46
C ASN A 53 6.82 -2.91 5.89
N ASP A 54 7.74 -2.17 6.52
CA ASP A 54 7.55 -1.50 7.81
C ASP A 54 6.73 -0.21 7.69
N GLN A 55 6.65 0.38 6.49
CA GLN A 55 5.81 1.55 6.21
C GLN A 55 4.37 1.12 5.92
N ASP A 56 3.42 1.95 6.35
CA ASP A 56 2.02 1.78 5.95
C ASP A 56 1.84 2.42 4.56
N PRO A 57 1.63 1.61 3.50
CA PRO A 57 1.54 2.13 2.14
C PRO A 57 0.29 3.01 1.93
N THR A 58 -0.73 2.89 2.78
CA THR A 58 -1.94 3.72 2.68
C THR A 58 -1.68 5.18 3.06
N VAL A 59 -0.73 5.44 3.96
CA VAL A 59 -0.31 6.79 4.35
C VAL A 59 0.32 7.50 3.16
N TYR A 60 1.23 6.83 2.45
CA TYR A 60 1.83 7.36 1.23
C TYR A 60 0.77 7.72 0.18
N LEU A 61 -0.19 6.82 -0.07
CA LEU A 61 -1.27 7.09 -1.03
C LEU A 61 -2.15 8.26 -0.60
N ALA A 62 -2.46 8.38 0.69
CA ALA A 62 -3.21 9.50 1.23
C ALA A 62 -2.46 10.83 1.02
N ASP A 63 -1.14 10.84 1.21
CA ASP A 63 -0.31 12.02 0.98
C ASP A 63 -0.27 12.42 -0.49
N VAL A 64 -0.09 11.46 -1.42
CA VAL A 64 -0.12 11.73 -2.86
C VAL A 64 -1.48 12.30 -3.30
N ALA A 65 -2.58 11.69 -2.84
CA ALA A 65 -3.93 12.16 -3.15
C ALA A 65 -4.17 13.57 -2.61
N ARG A 66 -3.72 13.84 -1.38
CA ARG A 66 -3.79 15.17 -0.73
C ARG A 66 -2.99 16.21 -1.51
N GLU A 67 -1.75 15.91 -1.88
CA GLU A 67 -0.90 16.82 -2.64
C GLU A 67 -1.53 17.20 -3.98
N ARG A 68 -2.06 16.22 -4.73
CA ARG A 68 -2.74 16.50 -6.00
C ARG A 68 -4.03 17.29 -5.82
N ARG A 69 -4.78 17.06 -4.74
CA ARG A 69 -5.96 17.85 -4.42
C ARG A 69 -5.59 19.31 -4.19
N LEU A 70 -4.53 19.58 -3.43
CA LEU A 70 -4.05 20.94 -3.17
C LEU A 70 -3.63 21.63 -4.47
N ARG A 71 -2.88 20.95 -5.35
CA ARG A 71 -2.48 21.49 -6.66
C ARG A 71 -3.64 21.81 -7.60
N ARG A 72 -4.81 21.18 -7.42
CA ARG A 72 -6.03 21.49 -8.19
C ARG A 72 -6.80 22.69 -7.63
N GLN A 73 -6.52 23.10 -6.41
CA GLN A 73 -7.22 24.19 -5.71
C GLN A 73 -6.46 25.52 -5.78
N THR A 74 -5.17 25.48 -6.11
CA THR A 74 -4.30 26.63 -6.37
C THR A 74 -4.28 26.99 -7.85
#